data_AF-A0A925HJ20-F1
#
_entry.id   AF-A0A925HJ20-F1
#
_cell.length_a   1.000
_cell.length_b   1.000
_cell.length_c   1.000
_cell.angle_alpha   90.00
_cell.angle_beta   90.00
_cell.angle_gamma   90.00
#
_symmetry.space_group_name_H-M   'P 1'
#
loop_
_entity.id
_entity.type
_entity.pdbx_description
1 polymer ?
#
loop_
_entity_poly.entity_id
_entity_poly.type
_entity_poly.pdbx_seq_one_letter_code
_entity_poly.pdbx_strand_id
1 'polypeptide(L)'
;MPEILDESSSLESHTVGVYRTASTVKGGRRFSFGALVVVGNRNGQVGYGYAKANEVPLAIEKAQKYARRQMVKIPRIGGTINHQVEGHFSASKVRLIPAAPGTGVVAGGTVRAILDMAGVSDCLSKCFGSTNARNVVKAVFEGLEQLRTPEQVAELRGIELDQTEIATKIERGKANMPVTRAGEKRARGPVNTIGQDRKGRGGQRGGGGGRSRRAPESTPSEQGPATEAQGGAKV
;
A
#
# COMPACT_ATOMS: atom_id res chain seq x y z
N MET A 1 6.26 37.15 -17.82
CA MET A 1 6.80 35.80 -17.57
C MET A 1 5.69 34.82 -17.91
N PRO A 2 5.84 33.96 -18.93
CA PRO A 2 4.72 33.16 -19.43
C PRO A 2 4.42 32.02 -18.46
N GLU A 3 3.15 31.91 -18.10
CA GLU A 3 2.56 30.75 -17.44
C GLU A 3 2.67 29.55 -18.40
N ILE A 4 3.54 28.59 -18.10
CA ILE A 4 3.53 27.29 -18.75
C ILE A 4 2.53 26.42 -17.98
N LEU A 5 1.25 26.64 -18.26
CA LEU A 5 0.19 25.66 -18.08
C LEU A 5 0.32 24.66 -19.22
N ASP A 6 1.00 23.54 -18.96
CA ASP A 6 0.93 22.38 -19.86
C ASP A 6 -0.32 21.57 -19.49
N GLU A 7 -1.48 22.05 -19.96
CA GLU A 7 -2.81 21.43 -19.86
C GLU A 7 -2.94 20.12 -20.65
N SER A 8 -1.89 19.68 -21.36
CA SER A 8 -1.98 18.60 -22.36
C SER A 8 -1.75 17.20 -21.79
N SER A 9 -1.41 17.06 -20.50
CA SER A 9 -1.21 15.76 -19.88
C SER A 9 -1.65 15.81 -18.43
N SER A 10 -2.77 15.16 -18.10
CA SER A 10 -3.32 15.04 -16.74
C SER A 10 -2.36 14.28 -15.81
N LEU A 11 -1.22 14.89 -15.50
CA LEU A 11 -0.15 14.34 -14.71
C LEU A 11 -0.34 14.79 -13.27
N GLU A 12 -0.65 13.84 -12.41
CA GLU A 12 -0.69 14.04 -10.98
C GLU A 12 0.69 13.78 -10.38
N SER A 13 0.97 14.43 -9.25
CA SER A 13 2.22 14.21 -8.51
C SER A 13 1.93 13.87 -7.06
N HIS A 14 2.70 12.92 -6.53
CA HIS A 14 2.64 12.50 -5.14
C HIS A 14 4.03 12.57 -4.51
N THR A 15 4.15 13.29 -3.41
CA THR A 15 5.42 13.40 -2.66
C THR A 15 5.54 12.23 -1.70
N VAL A 16 6.50 11.32 -1.98
CA VAL A 16 6.72 10.12 -1.15
C VAL A 16 7.45 10.47 0.14
N GLY A 17 8.43 11.36 0.07
CA GLY A 17 9.24 11.72 1.23
C GLY A 17 10.08 12.96 1.03
N VAL A 18 10.25 13.71 2.13
CA VAL A 18 11.13 14.88 2.22
C VAL A 18 12.22 14.59 3.24
N TYR A 19 13.47 14.84 2.86
CA TYR A 19 14.65 14.53 3.64
C TYR A 19 15.41 15.81 3.97
N ARG A 20 15.60 16.11 5.26
CA ARG A 20 16.51 17.17 5.68
C ARG A 20 17.92 16.58 5.80
N THR A 21 18.85 17.13 5.02
CA THR A 21 20.29 16.81 5.08
C THR A 21 21.07 18.00 5.61
N ALA A 22 22.21 17.76 6.25
CA ALA A 22 23.04 18.81 6.82
C ALA A 22 24.51 18.57 6.52
N SER A 23 25.23 19.63 6.13
CA SER A 23 26.69 19.63 6.02
C SER A 23 27.28 20.50 7.12
N THR A 24 28.29 19.99 7.83
CA THR A 24 28.96 20.72 8.92
C THR A 24 30.06 21.60 8.34
N VAL A 25 30.09 22.86 8.75
CA VAL A 25 31.09 23.87 8.36
C VAL A 25 31.64 24.56 9.61
N LYS A 26 32.73 25.33 9.49
CA LYS A 26 33.41 25.99 10.62
C LYS A 26 32.47 26.83 11.51
N GLY A 27 31.40 27.40 10.93
CA GLY A 27 30.41 28.23 11.63
C GLY A 27 29.07 27.56 11.96
N GLY A 28 28.94 26.23 11.83
CA GLY A 28 27.71 25.50 12.18
C GLY A 28 27.30 24.46 11.14
N ARG A 29 26.00 24.35 10.86
CA ARG A 29 25.45 23.37 9.92
C ARG A 29 24.66 24.06 8.82
N ARG A 30 25.00 23.77 7.55
CA ARG A 30 24.20 24.17 6.38
C ARG A 30 23.18 23.08 6.08
N PHE A 31 21.90 23.42 6.19
CA PHE A 31 20.80 22.53 5.87
C PHE A 31 20.46 22.58 4.39
N SER A 32 19.97 21.45 3.89
CA SER A 32 19.38 21.34 2.56
C SER A 32 18.31 20.27 2.56
N PHE A 33 17.28 20.46 1.75
CA PHE A 33 16.15 19.55 1.66
C PHE A 33 16.21 18.76 0.35
N GLY A 34 16.03 17.45 0.46
CA GLY A 34 15.81 16.57 -0.68
C GLY A 34 14.35 16.14 -0.73
N ALA A 35 13.77 16.04 -1.91
CA ALA A 35 12.41 15.53 -2.11
C ALA A 35 12.44 14.35 -3.09
N LEU A 36 11.69 13.31 -2.77
CA LEU A 36 11.40 12.17 -3.64
C LEU A 36 9.93 12.24 -4.04
N VAL A 37 9.67 12.41 -5.33
CA VAL A 37 8.35 12.61 -5.90
C VAL A 37 8.09 11.57 -6.98
N VAL A 38 6.87 11.08 -7.04
CA VAL A 38 6.36 10.21 -8.10
C VAL A 38 5.33 11.01 -8.88
N VAL A 39 5.35 10.90 -10.20
CA VAL A 39 4.43 11.58 -11.12
C VAL A 39 3.81 10.52 -12.03
N GLY A 40 2.52 10.63 -12.32
CA GLY A 40 1.87 9.71 -13.26
C GLY A 40 0.52 10.22 -13.74
N ASN A 41 0.00 9.60 -14.81
CA ASN A 41 -1.27 9.98 -15.43
C ASN A 41 -2.44 9.07 -15.04
N ARG A 42 -2.25 8.17 -14.06
CA ARG A 42 -3.19 7.09 -13.70
C ARG A 42 -3.64 6.22 -14.89
N ASN A 43 -2.90 6.26 -15.99
CA ASN A 43 -3.23 5.56 -17.23
C ASN A 43 -2.03 4.78 -17.76
N GLY A 44 -1.27 4.15 -16.87
CA GLY A 44 -0.13 3.31 -17.22
C GLY A 44 1.15 4.08 -17.56
N GLN A 45 1.25 5.38 -17.30
CA GLN A 45 2.52 6.09 -17.32
C GLN A 45 2.86 6.63 -15.93
N VAL A 46 4.08 6.34 -15.48
CA VAL A 46 4.60 6.81 -14.20
C VAL A 46 6.08 7.10 -14.30
N GLY A 47 6.54 8.07 -13.54
CA GLY A 47 7.95 8.43 -13.40
C GLY A 47 8.24 8.82 -11.96
N TYR A 48 9.51 8.82 -11.59
CA TYR A 48 9.94 9.29 -10.28
C TYR A 48 11.09 10.27 -10.43
N GLY A 49 11.26 11.13 -9.44
CA GLY A 49 12.29 12.14 -9.43
C GLY A 49 12.79 12.40 -8.03
N TYR A 50 14.11 12.60 -7.93
CA TYR A 50 14.76 13.03 -6.70
C TYR A 50 15.52 14.32 -6.97
N ALA A 51 15.30 15.34 -6.15
CA ALA A 51 16.03 16.59 -6.24
C ALA A 51 16.35 17.15 -4.86
N LYS A 52 17.34 18.05 -4.83
CA LYS A 52 17.81 18.73 -3.62
C LYS A 52 17.80 20.24 -3.83
N ALA A 53 17.38 20.99 -2.82
CA ALA A 53 17.39 22.45 -2.80
C ALA A 53 17.59 22.98 -1.38
N ASN A 54 17.69 24.31 -1.23
CA ASN A 54 17.81 24.97 0.07
C ASN A 54 16.46 25.06 0.80
N GLU A 55 15.36 24.97 0.06
CA GLU A 55 13.98 25.03 0.56
C GLU A 55 13.19 23.81 0.09
N VAL A 56 12.15 23.44 0.84
CA VAL A 56 11.31 22.26 0.55
C VAL A 56 10.50 22.43 -0.75
N PRO A 57 9.78 23.55 -1.00
CA PRO A 57 8.97 23.69 -2.22
C PRO A 57 9.83 23.62 -3.48
N LEU A 58 10.97 24.31 -3.49
CA LEU A 58 11.94 24.28 -4.59
C LEU A 58 12.51 22.87 -4.84
N ALA A 59 12.69 22.06 -3.80
CA ALA A 59 13.13 20.67 -3.96
C ALA A 59 12.04 19.81 -4.63
N ILE A 60 10.77 19.99 -4.25
CA ILE A 60 9.64 19.27 -4.82
C ILE A 60 9.44 19.63 -6.29
N GLU A 61 9.45 20.92 -6.63
CA GLU A 61 9.28 21.40 -8.00
C GLU A 61 10.37 20.84 -8.93
N LYS A 62 11.63 20.89 -8.47
CA LYS A 62 12.75 20.27 -9.19
C LYS A 62 12.53 18.76 -9.36
N ALA A 63 12.13 18.05 -8.31
CA ALA A 63 11.88 16.61 -8.36
C ALA A 63 10.75 16.27 -9.36
N GLN A 64 9.65 17.03 -9.38
CA GLN A 64 8.58 16.87 -10.37
C GLN A 64 9.07 17.08 -11.80
N LYS A 65 9.94 18.08 -12.03
CA LYS A 65 10.53 18.32 -13.35
C LYS A 65 11.44 17.17 -13.80
N TYR A 66 12.20 16.57 -12.89
CA TYR A 66 12.97 15.36 -13.19
C TYR A 66 12.07 14.16 -13.50
N ALA A 67 11.04 13.93 -12.67
CA ALA A 67 10.11 12.82 -12.84
C ALA A 67 9.37 12.85 -14.19
N ARG A 68 8.94 14.04 -14.63
CA ARG A 68 8.28 14.24 -15.93
C ARG A 68 9.15 13.84 -17.13
N ARG A 69 10.48 13.97 -17.01
CA ARG A 69 11.43 13.57 -18.06
C ARG A 69 11.69 12.07 -18.08
N GLN A 70 11.46 11.38 -16.97
CA GLN A 70 11.76 9.95 -16.77
C GLN A 70 10.46 9.14 -16.60
N MET A 71 9.47 9.39 -17.46
CA MET A 71 8.24 8.59 -17.46
C MET A 71 8.43 7.29 -18.23
N VAL A 72 7.94 6.21 -17.64
CA VAL A 72 7.95 4.85 -18.20
C VAL A 72 6.51 4.40 -18.40
N LYS A 73 6.25 3.72 -19.52
CA LYS A 73 4.96 3.08 -19.80
C LYS A 73 4.93 1.69 -19.18
N ILE A 74 3.94 1.43 -18.34
CA ILE A 74 3.74 0.15 -17.66
C ILE A 74 2.68 -0.65 -18.41
N PRO A 75 3.00 -1.88 -18.85
CA PRO A 75 2.00 -2.77 -19.41
C PRO A 75 1.07 -3.28 -18.30
N ARG A 76 -0.24 -3.15 -18.53
CA ARG A 76 -1.29 -3.56 -17.60
C ARG A 76 -2.47 -4.15 -18.36
N ILE A 77 -3.23 -5.03 -17.71
CA ILE A 77 -4.48 -5.59 -18.24
C ILE A 77 -5.60 -5.18 -17.29
N GLY A 78 -6.51 -4.31 -17.78
CA GLY A 78 -7.54 -3.72 -16.96
C GLY A 78 -6.95 -2.93 -15.77
N GLY A 79 -7.27 -3.38 -14.55
CA GLY A 79 -6.82 -2.76 -13.30
C GLY A 79 -5.58 -3.38 -12.65
N THR A 80 -4.96 -4.41 -13.24
CA THR A 80 -3.86 -5.17 -12.62
C THR A 80 -2.64 -5.35 -13.54
N ILE A 81 -1.55 -5.90 -12.99
CA ILE A 81 -0.30 -6.20 -13.70
C ILE A 81 -0.39 -7.53 -14.47
N ASN A 82 0.45 -7.71 -15.49
CA ASN A 82 0.35 -8.85 -16.41
C ASN A 82 0.85 -10.18 -15.88
N HIS A 83 1.81 -10.17 -14.96
CA HIS A 83 2.34 -11.36 -14.28
C HIS A 83 3.05 -10.94 -13.00
N GLN A 84 3.37 -11.93 -12.16
CA GLN A 84 4.14 -11.69 -10.95
C GLN A 84 5.58 -11.34 -11.31
N VAL A 85 6.10 -10.27 -10.71
CA VAL A 85 7.48 -9.80 -10.90
C VAL A 85 8.15 -9.54 -9.56
N GLU A 86 9.46 -9.69 -9.53
CA GLU A 86 10.29 -9.32 -8.38
C GLU A 86 11.34 -8.32 -8.84
N GLY A 87 11.22 -7.10 -8.36
CA GLY A 87 12.21 -6.05 -8.57
C GLY A 87 13.21 -5.99 -7.43
N HIS A 88 14.47 -5.76 -7.76
CA HIS A 88 15.61 -5.68 -6.89
C HIS A 88 16.44 -4.43 -7.15
N PHE A 89 16.68 -3.66 -6.10
CA PHE A 89 17.65 -2.58 -6.14
C PHE A 89 18.40 -2.47 -4.81
N SER A 90 19.73 -2.67 -4.85
CA SER A 90 20.57 -2.71 -3.65
C SER A 90 20.02 -3.70 -2.60
N ALA A 91 19.87 -3.32 -1.32
CA ALA A 91 19.31 -4.21 -0.29
C ALA A 91 17.76 -4.30 -0.30
N SER A 92 17.07 -3.70 -1.27
CA SER A 92 15.60 -3.70 -1.36
C SER A 92 15.13 -4.67 -2.43
N LYS A 93 14.17 -5.54 -2.08
CA LYS A 93 13.46 -6.41 -3.01
C LYS A 93 11.96 -6.17 -2.89
N VAL A 94 11.25 -6.05 -4.01
CA VAL A 94 9.81 -5.82 -4.03
C VAL A 94 9.17 -6.81 -4.97
N ARG A 95 8.27 -7.62 -4.41
CA ARG A 95 7.48 -8.58 -5.18
C ARG A 95 6.10 -7.98 -5.45
N LEU A 96 5.73 -7.90 -6.72
CA LEU A 96 4.42 -7.45 -7.19
C LEU A 96 3.66 -8.66 -7.71
N ILE A 97 2.44 -8.86 -7.22
CA ILE A 97 1.59 -10.01 -7.55
C ILE A 97 0.26 -9.46 -8.10
N PRO A 98 -0.18 -9.91 -9.28
CA PRO A 98 -1.48 -9.52 -9.83
C PRO A 98 -2.62 -10.02 -8.95
N ALA A 99 -3.66 -9.20 -8.86
CA ALA A 99 -4.81 -9.48 -8.00
C ALA A 99 -6.10 -9.52 -8.82
N ALA A 100 -7.11 -10.20 -8.28
CA ALA A 100 -8.44 -10.21 -8.87
C ALA A 100 -9.08 -8.81 -8.73
N PRO A 101 -9.95 -8.41 -9.67
CA PRO A 101 -10.61 -7.10 -9.63
C PRO A 101 -11.43 -6.94 -8.34
N GLY A 102 -11.29 -5.78 -7.69
CA GLY A 102 -11.95 -5.47 -6.41
C GLY A 102 -11.11 -5.78 -5.17
N THR A 103 -9.88 -6.28 -5.33
CA THR A 103 -8.94 -6.50 -4.21
C THR A 103 -8.37 -5.18 -3.69
N GLY A 104 -8.19 -4.19 -4.57
CA GLY A 104 -7.51 -2.95 -4.25
C GLY A 104 -5.97 -3.08 -4.23
N VAL A 105 -5.30 -1.97 -3.96
CA VAL A 105 -3.84 -1.92 -3.83
C VAL A 105 -3.41 -2.21 -2.40
N VAL A 106 -2.91 -3.42 -2.16
CA VAL A 106 -2.33 -3.83 -0.88
C VAL A 106 -0.81 -3.70 -0.97
N ALA A 107 -0.32 -2.53 -0.57
CA ALA A 107 1.08 -2.17 -0.71
C ALA A 107 1.58 -1.25 0.41
N GLY A 108 2.90 -1.27 0.65
CA GLY A 108 3.56 -0.29 1.51
C GLY A 108 3.49 1.11 0.90
N GLY A 109 3.55 2.17 1.71
CA GLY A 109 3.25 3.55 1.26
C GLY A 109 4.00 4.00 0.00
N THR A 110 5.28 3.68 -0.12
CA THR A 110 6.08 4.00 -1.32
C THR A 110 5.61 3.25 -2.57
N VAL A 111 5.36 1.95 -2.44
CA VAL A 111 4.91 1.11 -3.56
C VAL A 111 3.50 1.49 -3.97
N ARG A 112 2.63 1.76 -2.99
CA ARG A 112 1.26 2.24 -3.20
C ARG A 112 1.23 3.54 -4.00
N ALA A 113 2.04 4.52 -3.62
CA ALA A 113 2.14 5.78 -4.35
C ALA A 113 2.49 5.58 -5.84
N ILE A 114 3.36 4.62 -6.15
CA ILE A 114 3.72 4.31 -7.55
C ILE A 114 2.56 3.63 -8.28
N LEU A 115 1.97 2.60 -7.68
CA LEU A 115 0.88 1.84 -8.30
C LEU A 115 -0.38 2.71 -8.52
N ASP A 116 -0.70 3.58 -7.57
CA ASP A 116 -1.82 4.52 -7.68
C ASP A 116 -1.57 5.51 -8.83
N MET A 117 -0.36 6.10 -8.92
CA MET A 117 0.01 7.02 -10.01
C MET A 117 0.11 6.32 -11.37
N ALA A 118 0.46 5.02 -11.39
CA ALA A 118 0.44 4.19 -12.59
C ALA A 118 -0.98 3.81 -13.03
N GLY A 119 -2.00 3.96 -12.18
CA GLY A 119 -3.37 3.56 -12.49
C GLY A 119 -3.64 2.07 -12.28
N VAL A 120 -2.82 1.39 -11.48
CA VAL A 120 -3.06 0.00 -11.06
C VAL A 120 -4.02 0.03 -9.88
N SER A 121 -5.21 -0.54 -10.06
CA SER A 121 -6.26 -0.57 -9.03
C SER A 121 -6.14 -1.79 -8.13
N ASP A 122 -5.65 -2.92 -8.66
CA ASP A 122 -5.63 -4.20 -7.97
C ASP A 122 -4.22 -4.81 -8.05
N CYS A 123 -3.52 -4.85 -6.92
CA CYS A 123 -2.18 -5.43 -6.84
C CYS A 123 -1.83 -5.76 -5.39
N LEU A 124 -1.24 -6.93 -5.18
CA LEU A 124 -0.65 -7.31 -3.90
C LEU A 124 0.87 -7.12 -3.99
N SER A 125 1.46 -6.49 -2.99
CA SER A 125 2.90 -6.34 -2.95
C SER A 125 3.49 -6.65 -1.59
N LYS A 126 4.74 -7.09 -1.60
CA LYS A 126 5.55 -7.23 -0.39
C LYS A 126 6.96 -6.74 -0.64
N CYS A 127 7.44 -5.87 0.24
CA CYS A 127 8.84 -5.48 0.31
C CYS A 127 9.60 -6.46 1.21
N PHE A 128 10.76 -6.91 0.76
CA PHE A 128 11.73 -7.70 1.50
C PHE A 128 13.05 -6.92 1.61
N GLY A 129 13.80 -7.17 2.69
CA GLY A 129 15.06 -6.47 2.96
C GLY A 129 14.85 -5.03 3.43
N SER A 130 15.57 -4.09 2.83
CA SER A 130 15.54 -2.67 3.22
C SER A 130 14.25 -1.97 2.78
N THR A 131 13.65 -1.21 3.69
CA THR A 131 12.42 -0.44 3.49
C THR A 131 12.67 1.04 3.15
N ASN A 132 13.91 1.42 2.82
CA ASN A 132 14.23 2.79 2.45
C ASN A 132 13.52 3.18 1.14
N ALA A 133 12.64 4.18 1.21
CA ALA A 133 11.84 4.63 0.07
C ALA A 133 12.65 4.91 -1.20
N ARG A 134 13.87 5.46 -1.10
CA ARG A 134 14.71 5.74 -2.29
C ARG A 134 15.08 4.48 -3.06
N ASN A 135 15.37 3.39 -2.34
CA ASN A 135 15.74 2.12 -2.95
C ASN A 135 14.50 1.33 -3.35
N VAL A 136 13.44 1.37 -2.54
CA VAL A 136 12.16 0.74 -2.84
C VAL A 136 11.56 1.30 -4.13
N VAL A 137 11.57 2.63 -4.35
CA VAL A 137 11.11 3.21 -5.62
C VAL A 137 11.87 2.59 -6.80
N LYS A 138 13.20 2.56 -6.74
CA LYS A 138 14.02 2.01 -7.83
C LYS A 138 13.76 0.52 -8.06
N ALA A 139 13.63 -0.26 -6.99
CA ALA A 139 13.29 -1.69 -7.08
C ALA A 139 11.91 -1.89 -7.72
N VAL A 140 10.92 -1.06 -7.40
CA VAL A 140 9.59 -1.13 -8.04
C VAL A 140 9.68 -0.82 -9.54
N PHE A 141 10.40 0.24 -9.92
CA PHE A 141 10.56 0.59 -11.34
C PHE A 141 11.27 -0.51 -12.13
N GLU A 142 12.32 -1.10 -11.58
CA GLU A 142 13.01 -2.22 -12.23
C GLU A 142 12.11 -3.46 -12.35
N GLY A 143 11.28 -3.76 -11.34
CA GLY A 143 10.27 -4.82 -11.45
C GLY A 143 9.16 -4.51 -12.49
N LEU A 144 8.74 -3.26 -12.62
CA LEU A 144 7.73 -2.84 -13.59
C LEU A 144 8.25 -2.86 -15.03
N GLU A 145 9.54 -2.56 -15.24
CA GLU A 145 10.21 -2.64 -16.54
C GLU A 145 10.37 -4.09 -17.03
N GLN A 146 10.42 -5.07 -16.11
CA GLN A 146 10.46 -6.49 -16.46
C GLN A 146 9.12 -7.03 -16.99
N LEU A 147 8.01 -6.29 -16.79
CA LEU A 147 6.70 -6.74 -17.25
C LEU A 147 6.64 -6.79 -18.79
N ARG A 148 5.95 -7.80 -19.30
CA ARG A 148 5.74 -8.04 -20.74
C ARG A 148 4.27 -8.23 -21.02
N THR A 149 3.82 -7.80 -22.20
CA THR A 149 2.46 -8.08 -22.66
C THR A 149 2.36 -9.51 -23.18
N PRO A 150 1.17 -10.15 -23.11
CA PRO A 150 0.96 -11.46 -23.73
C PRO A 150 1.33 -11.43 -25.22
N GLU A 151 0.96 -10.36 -25.94
CA GLU A 151 1.32 -10.13 -27.35
C GLU A 151 2.83 -10.19 -27.58
N GLN A 152 3.62 -9.45 -26.78
CA GLN A 152 5.08 -9.48 -26.87
C GLN A 152 5.65 -10.88 -26.64
N VAL A 153 5.06 -11.67 -25.73
CA VAL A 153 5.51 -13.04 -25.46
C VAL A 153 5.12 -13.99 -26.60
N ALA A 154 3.94 -13.80 -27.20
CA ALA A 154 3.48 -14.57 -28.35
C ALA A 154 4.41 -14.37 -29.56
N GLU A 155 4.71 -13.11 -29.88
CA GLU A 155 5.62 -12.74 -30.97
C GLU A 155 7.03 -13.31 -30.77
N LEU A 156 7.58 -13.20 -29.55
CA LEU A 156 8.89 -13.75 -29.21
C LEU A 156 8.97 -15.27 -29.33
N ARG A 157 7.85 -15.97 -29.13
CA ARG A 157 7.78 -17.43 -29.19
C ARG A 157 7.30 -17.96 -30.54
N GLY A 158 6.70 -17.11 -31.39
CA GLY A 158 6.12 -17.51 -32.67
C GLY A 158 4.89 -18.42 -32.54
N ILE A 159 4.13 -18.28 -31.44
CA ILE A 159 2.97 -19.14 -31.13
C ILE A 159 1.78 -18.24 -30.78
N GLU A 160 0.58 -18.59 -31.26
CA GLU A 160 -0.65 -17.95 -30.80
C GLU A 160 -0.95 -18.35 -29.35
N LEU A 161 -1.08 -17.37 -28.46
CA LEU A 161 -1.38 -17.61 -27.06
C LEU A 161 -2.89 -17.66 -26.82
N ASP A 162 -3.33 -18.68 -26.09
CA ASP A 162 -4.68 -18.74 -25.51
C ASP A 162 -4.81 -17.77 -24.32
N GLN A 163 -6.00 -17.72 -23.70
CA GLN A 163 -6.28 -16.89 -22.53
C GLN A 163 -5.22 -17.08 -21.44
N THR A 164 -4.55 -15.98 -21.06
CA THR A 164 -3.60 -15.99 -19.95
C THR A 164 -4.33 -16.23 -18.62
N GLU A 165 -3.71 -16.95 -17.69
CA GLU A 165 -4.28 -17.23 -16.36
C GLU A 165 -4.83 -15.98 -15.64
N ILE A 166 -4.21 -14.83 -15.88
CA ILE A 166 -4.59 -13.56 -15.28
C ILE A 166 -5.81 -12.96 -15.95
N ALA A 167 -5.97 -13.14 -17.26
CA ALA A 167 -7.21 -12.79 -17.95
C ALA A 167 -8.39 -13.60 -17.40
N THR A 168 -8.20 -14.91 -17.19
CA THR A 168 -9.22 -15.77 -16.58
C THR A 168 -9.54 -15.36 -15.13
N LYS A 169 -8.53 -14.97 -14.34
CA LYS A 169 -8.72 -14.43 -12.98
C LYS A 169 -9.53 -13.13 -13.00
N ILE A 170 -9.29 -12.26 -13.98
CA ILE A 170 -10.04 -11.02 -14.15
C ILE A 170 -11.50 -11.33 -14.50
N GLU A 171 -11.76 -12.23 -15.43
CA GLU A 171 -13.11 -12.62 -15.83
C GLU A 171 -13.90 -13.23 -14.66
N ARG A 172 -13.29 -14.19 -13.93
CA ARG A 172 -13.89 -14.78 -12.73
C ARG A 172 -14.15 -13.73 -11.64
N GLY A 173 -13.22 -12.80 -11.44
CA GLY A 173 -13.38 -11.72 -10.47
C GLY A 173 -14.51 -10.75 -10.84
N LYS A 174 -14.65 -10.41 -12.12
CA LYS A 174 -15.76 -9.58 -12.62
C LYS A 174 -17.12 -10.23 -12.37
N ALA A 175 -17.23 -11.56 -12.54
CA ALA A 175 -18.48 -12.28 -12.30
C ALA A 175 -18.96 -12.19 -10.84
N ASN A 176 -18.03 -12.06 -9.89
CA ASN A 176 -18.33 -11.98 -8.46
C ASN A 176 -18.41 -10.54 -7.93
N MET A 177 -18.23 -9.54 -8.79
CA MET A 177 -18.28 -8.14 -8.38
C MET A 177 -19.74 -7.68 -8.26
N PRO A 178 -20.14 -7.00 -7.17
CA PRO A 178 -21.47 -6.43 -7.07
C PRO A 178 -21.63 -5.35 -8.14
N VAL A 179 -22.40 -5.64 -9.18
CA VAL A 179 -22.74 -4.66 -10.21
C VAL A 179 -23.79 -3.73 -9.59
N THR A 180 -23.39 -2.52 -9.22
CA THR A 180 -24.36 -1.48 -8.89
C THR A 180 -25.17 -1.21 -10.15
N ARG A 181 -26.46 -1.55 -10.15
CA ARG A 181 -27.37 -1.21 -11.25
C ARG A 181 -27.36 0.32 -11.39
N ALA A 182 -27.26 0.81 -12.62
CA ALA A 182 -27.31 2.24 -12.90
C ALA A 182 -28.60 2.84 -12.30
N GLY A 183 -28.47 3.63 -11.22
CA GLY A 183 -29.58 4.22 -10.48
C GLY A 183 -29.62 3.90 -8.97
N GLU A 184 -28.87 2.90 -8.50
CA GLU A 184 -28.89 2.49 -7.09
C GLU A 184 -27.88 3.33 -6.28
N LYS A 185 -28.38 4.18 -5.37
CA LYS A 185 -27.54 5.01 -4.49
C LYS A 185 -26.69 4.09 -3.62
N ARG A 186 -25.37 4.09 -3.83
CA ARG A 186 -24.41 3.44 -2.91
C ARG A 186 -24.74 3.87 -1.49
N ALA A 187 -24.96 2.92 -0.59
CA ALA A 187 -25.13 3.21 0.83
C ALA A 187 -23.93 4.04 1.29
N ARG A 188 -24.17 5.31 1.65
CA ARG A 188 -23.10 6.17 2.16
C ARG A 188 -22.64 5.54 3.48
N GLY A 189 -21.35 5.22 3.57
CA GLY A 189 -20.74 4.86 4.84
C GLY A 189 -20.97 5.97 5.87
N PRO A 190 -20.96 5.64 7.17
CA PRO A 190 -21.19 6.64 8.21
C PRO A 190 -20.16 7.76 8.07
N VAL A 191 -20.65 8.97 7.76
CA VAL A 191 -19.81 10.16 7.72
C VAL A 191 -19.66 10.62 9.16
N ASN A 192 -18.43 10.66 9.66
CA ASN A 192 -18.12 11.29 10.95
C ASN A 192 -18.24 12.81 10.79
N THR A 193 -19.47 13.30 10.72
CA THR A 193 -19.78 14.72 10.83
C THR A 193 -19.71 15.07 12.32
N ILE A 194 -18.68 15.84 12.69
CA ILE A 194 -18.56 16.40 14.04
C ILE A 194 -19.78 17.30 14.28
N GLY A 195 -20.58 17.00 15.32
CA GLY A 195 -21.69 17.86 15.76
C GLY A 195 -23.12 17.32 15.60
N GLN A 196 -23.34 16.03 15.32
CA GLN A 196 -24.70 15.45 15.41
C GLN A 196 -24.93 14.78 16.76
N ASP A 197 -25.86 15.34 17.53
CA ASP A 197 -26.36 14.82 18.80
C ASP A 197 -26.88 13.38 18.64
N ARG A 198 -26.29 12.46 19.41
CA ARG A 198 -26.77 11.09 19.54
C ARG A 198 -28.12 11.09 20.26
N LYS A 199 -29.23 11.25 19.54
CA LYS A 199 -30.55 10.84 20.04
C LYS A 199 -30.59 9.32 20.12
N GLY A 200 -30.47 8.81 21.34
CA GLY A 200 -30.46 7.39 21.66
C GLY A 200 -31.71 6.65 21.16
N ARG A 201 -31.51 5.41 20.72
CA ARG A 201 -32.56 4.40 20.64
C ARG A 201 -32.26 3.36 21.71
N GLY A 202 -33.10 3.35 22.75
CA GLY A 202 -33.15 2.31 23.76
C GLY A 202 -33.47 0.97 23.10
N GLY A 203 -32.60 -0.02 23.31
CA GLY A 203 -32.84 -1.40 22.92
C GLY A 203 -33.63 -2.12 24.01
N GLN A 204 -34.85 -2.54 23.67
CA GLN A 204 -35.72 -3.43 24.43
C GLN A 204 -34.95 -4.72 24.77
N ARG A 205 -34.76 -5.01 26.07
CA ARG A 205 -34.21 -6.30 26.53
C ARG A 205 -35.28 -7.38 26.35
N GLY A 206 -35.10 -8.27 25.38
CA GLY A 206 -35.87 -9.52 25.28
C GLY A 206 -35.34 -10.54 26.30
N GLY A 207 -36.21 -10.99 27.19
CA GLY A 207 -35.91 -11.87 28.31
C GLY A 207 -35.53 -13.29 27.88
N GLY A 208 -34.42 -13.80 28.45
CA GLY A 208 -34.01 -15.19 28.35
C GLY A 208 -34.81 -16.08 29.32
N GLY A 209 -35.49 -17.09 28.77
CA GLY A 209 -36.11 -18.17 29.51
C GLY A 209 -35.06 -19.19 29.97
N GLY A 210 -35.04 -19.46 31.28
CA GLY A 210 -34.07 -20.35 31.91
C GLY A 210 -34.42 -21.84 31.83
N ARG A 211 -33.38 -22.68 32.00
CA ARG A 211 -33.49 -24.04 32.57
C ARG A 211 -32.29 -24.33 33.48
N SER A 212 -32.58 -24.26 34.78
CA SER A 212 -32.25 -25.21 35.85
C SER A 212 -30.80 -25.72 36.08
N ARG A 213 -30.23 -25.20 37.19
CA ARG A 213 -29.62 -25.88 38.36
C ARG A 213 -28.44 -26.87 38.16
N ARG A 214 -27.29 -26.49 38.72
CA ARG A 214 -26.57 -27.27 39.74
C ARG A 214 -25.65 -26.34 40.56
N ALA A 215 -25.78 -26.40 41.88
CA ALA A 215 -24.96 -25.64 42.85
C ALA A 215 -23.66 -26.39 43.17
N PRO A 216 -22.54 -25.72 43.48
CA PRO A 216 -21.42 -26.35 44.15
C PRO A 216 -21.58 -26.24 45.68
N GLU A 217 -21.46 -27.39 46.35
CA GLU A 217 -21.45 -27.54 47.80
C GLU A 217 -20.24 -26.85 48.44
N SER A 218 -20.50 -26.21 49.57
CA SER A 218 -19.54 -25.68 50.53
C SER A 218 -19.06 -26.76 51.49
N THR A 219 -17.78 -26.78 51.87
CA THR A 219 -17.29 -27.27 53.18
C THR A 219 -15.87 -26.76 53.43
N PRO A 220 -15.39 -26.72 54.70
CA PRO A 220 -14.88 -25.51 55.32
C PRO A 220 -13.37 -25.59 55.68
N SER A 221 -12.82 -24.45 56.08
CA SER A 221 -11.53 -24.30 56.78
C SER A 221 -11.54 -24.98 58.15
N GLU A 222 -10.45 -25.67 58.53
CA GLU A 222 -9.78 -25.52 59.84
C GLU A 222 -8.46 -26.32 59.96
N GLN A 223 -7.41 -25.59 60.37
CA GLN A 223 -6.33 -25.92 61.34
C GLN A 223 -5.28 -27.02 61.06
N GLY A 224 -4.01 -26.61 61.18
CA GLY A 224 -2.80 -27.46 61.20
C GLY A 224 -2.60 -28.22 62.53
N PRO A 225 -1.44 -28.88 62.72
CA PRO A 225 -0.30 -28.14 63.31
C PRO A 225 1.09 -28.55 62.77
N ALA A 226 2.08 -27.81 63.28
CA ALA A 226 3.51 -27.81 62.99
C ALA A 226 4.25 -29.13 63.26
N THR A 227 5.40 -29.32 62.58
CA THR A 227 6.64 -29.85 63.19
C THR A 227 7.86 -29.56 62.31
N GLU A 228 8.93 -29.14 62.98
CA GLU A 228 10.26 -28.78 62.48
C GLU A 228 11.10 -30.02 62.10
N ALA A 229 12.04 -29.88 61.16
CA ALA A 229 13.38 -30.52 61.22
C ALA A 229 14.31 -30.06 60.08
N GLN A 230 15.22 -29.15 60.42
CA GLN A 230 16.66 -29.11 60.15
C GLN A 230 17.28 -29.81 58.90
N GLY A 231 18.09 -29.04 58.15
CA GLY A 231 19.54 -29.30 58.08
C GLY A 231 20.16 -29.76 56.75
N GLY A 232 21.22 -29.04 56.32
CA GLY A 232 22.35 -29.56 55.50
C GLY A 232 22.29 -29.21 54.01
N ALA A 233 22.99 -28.18 53.49
CA ALA A 233 24.44 -28.03 53.25
C ALA A 233 24.98 -28.81 52.02
N LYS A 234 25.46 -28.02 51.03
CA LYS A 234 26.51 -28.25 50.01
C LYS A 234 26.44 -29.51 49.11
N VAL A 235 26.50 -29.32 47.78
CA VAL A 235 27.74 -29.19 46.98
C VAL A 235 27.49 -28.19 45.85
#